data_AF-A0AAP2PDR3-F1
#
_entry.id   AF-A0AAP2PDR3-F1
#
_cell.length_a   1.000
_cell.length_b   1.000
_cell.length_c   1.000
_cell.angle_alpha   90.00
_cell.angle_beta   90.00
_cell.angle_gamma   90.00
#
_symmetry.space_group_name_H-M   'P 1'
#
loop_
_entity.id
_entity.type
_entity.pdbx_description
1 polymer ?
#
loop_
_entity_poly.entity_id
_entity_poly.type
_entity_poly.pdbx_seq_one_letter_code
_entity_poly.pdbx_strand_id
1 'polypeptide(L)'
;MGPGPAVVRPSRRPTGRRRRVNPRRSGLLSCRRQPPRSLSVSHDDSLSRLDLATLGERLKRACLARGATVTTAESCTGGGVASAITDIAGSSACFETGYVTYSNAAKTRLLGVPAASIERHGAVSRETVEAMVVGACRESGATLGVAISGVAGPDGGTPDKPVGTVWFAWGDAAGADSECRHLAGDRRAVREQAVRVALAGLIDRLEAAVDDPASRN
;
A
#
# COMPACT_ATOMS: atom_id res chain seq x y z
N MET A 1 14.51 3.45 58.53
CA MET A 1 14.14 4.60 59.38
C MET A 1 12.98 5.35 58.75
N GLY A 2 11.78 5.24 59.34
CA GLY A 2 10.58 6.09 59.17
C GLY A 2 9.90 6.18 57.78
N PRO A 3 8.63 6.62 57.68
CA PRO A 3 7.61 6.88 58.71
C PRO A 3 6.26 6.14 58.48
N GLY A 4 5.37 6.20 59.49
CA GLY A 4 4.10 5.46 59.60
C GLY A 4 2.92 5.99 58.76
N PRO A 5 1.74 5.33 58.85
CA PRO A 5 0.66 5.52 57.89
C PRO A 5 -0.25 6.71 58.24
N ALA A 6 -0.59 7.48 57.21
CA ALA A 6 -1.51 8.61 57.27
C ALA A 6 -2.98 8.17 57.28
N VAL A 7 -3.74 8.71 58.23
CA VAL A 7 -5.19 8.61 58.35
C VAL A 7 -5.85 9.58 57.36
N VAL A 8 -6.74 9.08 56.48
CA VAL A 8 -7.53 9.92 55.56
C VAL A 8 -9.02 9.77 55.88
N ARG A 9 -9.66 10.91 56.17
CA ARG A 9 -11.09 11.09 56.47
C ARG A 9 -11.97 10.99 55.21
N PRO A 10 -13.24 10.55 55.31
CA PRO A 10 -14.16 10.54 54.18
C PRO A 10 -14.79 11.93 53.94
N SER A 11 -14.82 12.37 52.67
CA SER A 11 -15.48 13.60 52.24
C SER A 11 -16.96 13.37 51.91
N ARG A 12 -17.80 14.34 52.30
CA ARG A 12 -19.26 14.34 52.11
C ARG A 12 -19.60 14.72 50.66
N ARG A 13 -20.46 13.95 50.02
CA ARG A 13 -21.12 14.30 48.74
C ARG A 13 -22.24 15.32 48.95
N PRO A 14 -22.41 16.34 48.11
CA PRO A 14 -23.64 17.13 48.06
C PRO A 14 -24.64 16.56 47.04
N THR A 15 -25.90 16.66 47.45
CA THR A 15 -27.13 16.23 46.79
C THR A 15 -27.47 17.03 45.54
N GLY A 16 -28.11 16.36 44.59
CA GLY A 16 -28.38 16.85 43.25
C GLY A 16 -29.43 17.95 43.14
N ARG A 17 -29.32 18.69 42.03
CA ARG A 17 -30.36 19.58 41.50
C ARG A 17 -30.57 19.23 40.03
N ARG A 18 -31.70 18.56 39.75
CA ARG A 18 -32.13 18.21 38.39
C ARG A 18 -32.50 19.48 37.63
N ARG A 19 -31.73 19.85 36.60
CA ARG A 19 -32.16 20.81 35.59
C ARG A 19 -32.78 20.06 34.41
N ARG A 20 -34.03 20.42 34.11
CA ARG A 20 -34.76 20.05 32.89
C ARG A 20 -33.97 20.52 31.67
N VAL A 21 -33.70 19.61 30.74
CA VAL A 21 -33.19 19.93 29.40
C VAL A 21 -34.36 19.84 28.42
N ASN A 22 -34.51 20.89 27.62
CA ASN A 22 -35.55 21.10 26.62
C ASN A 22 -35.12 20.42 25.29
N PRO A 23 -35.97 19.64 24.59
CA PRO A 23 -35.55 18.97 23.37
C PRO A 23 -35.70 19.92 22.18
N ARG A 24 -34.57 20.37 21.62
CA ARG A 24 -34.57 21.09 20.33
C ARG A 24 -33.81 20.29 19.27
N ARG A 25 -34.61 19.74 18.36
CA ARG A 25 -34.40 19.66 16.90
C ARG A 25 -33.07 19.04 16.44
N SER A 26 -33.14 17.72 16.26
CA SER A 26 -32.40 16.95 15.27
C SER A 26 -32.58 17.58 13.88
N GLY A 27 -31.55 18.28 13.41
CA GLY A 27 -31.38 18.70 12.02
C GLY A 27 -30.24 17.87 11.44
N LEU A 28 -30.61 16.78 10.76
CA LEU A 28 -29.72 15.94 9.96
C LEU A 28 -29.09 16.78 8.83
N LEU A 29 -27.88 17.30 9.04
CA LEU A 29 -26.99 17.62 7.92
C LEU A 29 -26.43 16.31 7.39
N SER A 30 -27.14 15.74 6.41
CA SER A 30 -26.64 14.69 5.52
C SER A 30 -25.44 15.26 4.74
N CYS A 31 -24.24 15.08 5.30
CA CYS A 31 -23.01 15.22 4.53
C CYS A 31 -22.97 14.03 3.57
N ARG A 32 -23.57 14.21 2.38
CA ARG A 32 -23.44 13.27 1.26
C ARG A 32 -21.97 13.23 0.86
N ARG A 33 -21.21 12.30 1.44
CA ARG A 33 -19.93 11.85 0.88
C ARG A 33 -20.24 11.29 -0.50
N GLN A 34 -19.95 12.07 -1.54
CA GLN A 34 -19.85 11.52 -2.89
C GLN A 34 -18.75 10.45 -2.88
N PRO A 35 -19.02 9.24 -3.38
CA PRO A 35 -17.93 8.29 -3.63
C PRO A 35 -16.98 8.91 -4.68
N PRO A 36 -15.67 8.61 -4.62
CA PRO A 36 -14.76 9.07 -5.66
C PRO A 36 -15.25 8.54 -7.01
N ARG A 37 -15.32 9.45 -7.98
CA ARG A 37 -15.71 9.16 -9.36
C ARG A 37 -14.75 8.10 -9.90
N SER A 38 -15.30 6.98 -10.37
CA SER A 38 -14.59 5.99 -11.15
C SER A 38 -13.98 6.67 -12.38
N LEU A 39 -12.68 6.91 -12.35
CA LEU A 39 -11.94 7.34 -13.53
C LEU A 39 -11.85 6.14 -14.48
N SER A 40 -12.29 6.39 -15.70
CA SER A 40 -12.38 5.46 -16.81
C SER A 40 -11.03 4.91 -17.23
N VAL A 41 -11.01 3.59 -17.39
CA VAL A 41 -10.03 2.75 -18.10
C VAL A 41 -9.59 3.36 -19.44
N SER A 42 -8.26 3.49 -19.69
CA SER A 42 -7.58 3.20 -20.98
C SER A 42 -6.14 3.78 -21.16
N HIS A 43 -5.24 3.69 -20.17
CA HIS A 43 -3.78 3.93 -20.36
C HIS A 43 -2.89 2.74 -19.96
N ASP A 44 -3.40 1.89 -19.08
CA ASP A 44 -2.71 0.86 -18.31
C ASP A 44 -2.22 -0.37 -19.13
N ASP A 45 -2.84 -0.68 -20.27
CA ASP A 45 -2.45 -1.86 -21.08
C ASP A 45 -1.26 -1.60 -22.04
N SER A 46 -0.86 -0.34 -22.23
CA SER A 46 0.24 0.00 -23.16
C SER A 46 1.62 -0.10 -22.50
N LEU A 47 1.75 0.35 -21.25
CA LEU A 47 3.01 0.33 -20.50
C LEU A 47 3.43 -1.08 -20.11
N SER A 48 2.48 -1.90 -19.68
CA SER A 48 2.74 -3.27 -19.22
C SER A 48 3.27 -4.21 -20.32
N ARG A 49 3.27 -3.77 -21.59
CA ARG A 49 3.86 -4.48 -22.75
C ARG A 49 5.31 -4.10 -23.03
N LEU A 50 5.82 -3.03 -22.43
CA LEU A 50 7.20 -2.59 -22.61
C LEU A 50 8.16 -3.56 -21.89
N ASP A 51 9.42 -3.56 -22.34
CA ASP A 51 10.47 -4.28 -21.62
C ASP A 51 10.83 -3.58 -20.29
N LEU A 52 11.47 -4.33 -19.40
CA LEU A 52 11.79 -3.86 -18.05
C LEU A 52 12.79 -2.69 -18.05
N ALA A 53 13.72 -2.66 -19.00
CA ALA A 53 14.70 -1.58 -19.12
C ALA A 53 14.01 -0.26 -19.49
N THR A 54 13.09 -0.30 -20.44
CA THR A 54 12.29 0.85 -20.88
C THR A 54 11.39 1.35 -19.75
N LEU A 55 10.75 0.44 -19.02
CA LEU A 55 9.94 0.79 -17.84
C LEU A 55 10.78 1.41 -16.73
N GLY A 56 11.94 0.83 -16.42
CA GLY A 56 12.85 1.37 -15.41
C GLY A 56 13.35 2.77 -15.77
N GLU A 57 13.76 3.00 -17.02
CA GLU A 57 14.18 4.33 -17.50
C GLU A 57 13.04 5.35 -17.43
N ARG A 58 11.82 4.95 -17.78
CA ARG A 58 10.65 5.84 -17.68
C ARG A 58 10.30 6.17 -16.23
N LEU A 59 10.33 5.17 -15.34
CA LEU A 59 10.12 5.37 -13.91
C LEU A 59 11.15 6.33 -13.33
N LYS A 60 12.44 6.14 -13.62
CA LYS A 60 13.50 7.07 -13.18
C LYS A 60 13.21 8.50 -13.63
N ARG A 61 12.86 8.71 -14.92
CA ARG A 61 12.51 10.04 -15.43
C ARG A 61 11.30 10.63 -14.70
N ALA A 62 10.24 9.85 -14.49
CA ALA A 62 9.04 10.29 -13.80
C ALA A 62 9.33 10.66 -12.34
N CYS A 63 10.16 9.89 -11.64
CA CYS A 63 10.60 10.21 -10.28
C CYS A 63 11.37 11.53 -10.23
N LEU A 64 12.37 11.71 -11.11
CA LEU A 64 13.19 12.92 -11.17
C LEU A 64 12.36 14.16 -11.49
N ALA A 65 11.41 14.06 -12.42
CA ALA A 65 10.51 15.16 -12.77
C ALA A 65 9.65 15.63 -11.59
N ARG A 66 9.43 14.77 -10.59
CA ARG A 66 8.60 15.04 -9.41
C ARG A 66 9.36 15.24 -8.11
N GLY A 67 10.69 15.06 -8.12
CA GLY A 67 11.46 14.92 -6.89
C GLY A 67 10.95 13.80 -5.98
N ALA A 68 10.38 12.74 -6.58
CA ALA A 68 9.77 11.63 -5.86
C ALA A 68 10.77 10.48 -5.64
N THR A 69 10.59 9.74 -4.56
CA THR A 69 11.31 8.51 -4.27
C THR A 69 10.35 7.34 -4.20
N VAL A 70 10.80 6.18 -4.66
CA VAL A 70 9.99 4.96 -4.71
C VAL A 70 10.57 3.85 -3.83
N THR A 71 9.69 3.00 -3.30
CA THR A 71 10.05 1.76 -2.58
C THR A 71 9.24 0.58 -3.09
N THR A 72 9.71 -0.65 -2.82
CA THR A 72 9.03 -1.89 -3.22
C THR A 72 8.86 -2.83 -2.02
N ALA A 73 7.71 -3.51 -1.95
CA ALA A 73 7.44 -4.61 -1.02
C ALA A 73 7.03 -5.87 -1.79
N GLU A 74 7.95 -6.80 -1.93
CA GLU A 74 7.83 -7.92 -2.84
C GLU A 74 7.69 -9.26 -2.11
N SER A 75 6.79 -10.11 -2.60
CA SER A 75 6.68 -11.50 -2.18
C SER A 75 6.98 -12.43 -3.37
N CYS A 76 6.00 -12.73 -4.23
CA CYS A 76 6.15 -13.72 -5.29
C CYS A 76 7.18 -13.34 -6.38
N THR A 77 7.44 -12.04 -6.59
CA THR A 77 8.46 -11.54 -7.52
C THR A 77 9.87 -11.68 -6.98
N GLY A 78 10.06 -11.74 -5.65
CA GLY A 78 11.34 -12.05 -5.01
C GLY A 78 12.44 -11.02 -5.27
N GLY A 79 12.10 -9.73 -5.36
CA GLY A 79 13.06 -8.65 -5.64
C GLY A 79 13.16 -8.28 -7.13
N GLY A 80 12.28 -8.81 -7.97
CA GLY A 80 12.29 -8.52 -9.41
C GLY A 80 11.98 -7.07 -9.75
N VAL A 81 11.15 -6.38 -8.96
CA VAL A 81 10.89 -4.95 -9.16
C VAL A 81 12.11 -4.13 -8.75
N ALA A 82 12.65 -4.41 -7.56
CA ALA A 82 13.87 -3.75 -7.10
C ALA A 82 15.01 -3.95 -8.11
N SER A 83 15.24 -5.17 -8.60
CA SER A 83 16.24 -5.49 -9.62
C SER A 83 16.03 -4.64 -10.88
N ALA A 84 14.81 -4.62 -11.43
CA ALA A 84 14.51 -3.86 -12.64
C ALA A 84 14.73 -2.35 -12.47
N ILE A 85 14.50 -1.80 -11.28
CA ILE A 85 14.81 -0.40 -10.95
C ILE A 85 16.33 -0.21 -10.87
N THR A 86 17.03 -1.08 -10.15
CA THR A 86 18.48 -0.94 -9.91
C THR A 86 19.35 -1.25 -11.12
N ASP A 87 18.84 -2.00 -12.10
CA ASP A 87 19.49 -2.23 -13.40
C ASP A 87 19.66 -0.92 -14.20
N ILE A 88 18.91 0.12 -13.85
CA ILE A 88 19.01 1.43 -14.48
C ILE A 88 20.09 2.28 -13.80
N ALA A 89 21.04 2.76 -14.60
CA ALA A 89 22.08 3.66 -14.13
C ALA A 89 21.49 4.93 -13.51
N GLY A 90 22.00 5.31 -12.33
CA GLY A 90 21.53 6.48 -11.57
C GLY A 90 20.21 6.27 -10.82
N SER A 91 19.73 5.03 -10.70
CA SER A 91 18.51 4.70 -9.93
C SER A 91 18.58 5.08 -8.44
N SER A 92 19.78 5.24 -7.88
CA SER A 92 19.98 5.76 -6.52
C SER A 92 19.42 7.17 -6.30
N ALA A 93 19.15 7.93 -7.36
CA ALA A 93 18.51 9.23 -7.27
C ALA A 93 17.02 9.15 -6.86
N CYS A 94 16.38 7.99 -7.02
CA CYS A 94 14.96 7.81 -6.72
C CYS A 94 14.60 6.50 -6.00
N PHE A 95 15.56 5.60 -5.75
CA PHE A 95 15.32 4.32 -5.09
C PHE A 95 16.42 4.05 -4.06
N GLU A 96 16.00 3.85 -2.81
CA GLU A 96 16.90 3.64 -1.68
C GLU A 96 16.67 2.28 -1.01
N THR A 97 15.40 1.93 -0.76
CA THR A 97 15.04 0.73 0.01
C THR A 97 13.99 -0.10 -0.71
N GLY A 98 14.21 -1.41 -0.77
CA GLY A 98 13.23 -2.42 -1.19
C GLY A 98 13.17 -3.56 -0.17
N TYR A 99 11.99 -4.18 -0.06
CA TYR A 99 11.70 -5.22 0.92
C TYR A 99 11.28 -6.50 0.20
N VAL A 100 11.95 -7.62 0.50
CA VAL A 100 11.46 -8.95 0.11
C VAL A 100 10.89 -9.63 1.34
N THR A 101 9.56 -9.67 1.44
CA THR A 101 8.82 -10.21 2.60
C THR A 101 8.08 -11.50 2.25
N TYR A 102 8.86 -12.54 1.89
CA TYR A 102 8.30 -13.79 1.36
C TYR A 102 7.38 -14.52 2.36
N SER A 103 7.73 -14.53 3.65
CA SER A 103 6.93 -15.19 4.70
C SER A 103 5.94 -14.24 5.37
N ASN A 104 4.85 -14.79 5.93
CA ASN A 104 3.89 -14.02 6.72
C ASN A 104 4.55 -13.32 7.91
N ALA A 105 5.47 -14.01 8.60
CA ALA A 105 6.26 -13.43 9.67
C ALA A 105 7.12 -12.24 9.21
N ALA A 106 7.69 -12.30 7.99
CA ALA A 106 8.44 -11.16 7.44
C ALA A 106 7.52 -9.98 7.11
N LYS A 107 6.33 -10.22 6.54
CA LYS A 107 5.32 -9.17 6.28
C LYS A 107 4.96 -8.43 7.57
N THR A 108 4.70 -9.16 8.66
CA THR A 108 4.39 -8.55 9.95
C THR A 108 5.59 -7.85 10.58
N ARG A 109 6.76 -8.51 10.63
CA ARG A 109 7.94 -7.97 11.33
C ARG A 109 8.55 -6.76 10.65
N LEU A 110 8.60 -6.74 9.31
CA LEU A 110 9.31 -5.69 8.56
C LEU A 110 8.38 -4.58 8.08
N LEU A 111 7.13 -4.89 7.76
CA LEU A 111 6.19 -3.92 7.17
C LEU A 111 4.99 -3.64 8.09
N GLY A 112 4.95 -4.23 9.29
CA GLY A 112 3.86 -4.01 10.24
C GLY A 112 2.50 -4.55 9.78
N VAL A 113 2.46 -5.47 8.81
CA VAL A 113 1.21 -6.08 8.36
C VAL A 113 0.55 -6.82 9.55
N PRO A 114 -0.68 -6.48 9.94
CA PRO A 114 -1.33 -7.13 11.08
C PRO A 114 -1.47 -8.64 10.85
N ALA A 115 -1.00 -9.46 11.79
CA ALA A 115 -1.12 -10.91 11.70
C ALA A 115 -2.57 -11.36 11.49
N ALA A 116 -3.52 -10.71 12.20
CA ALA A 116 -4.95 -10.96 12.05
C ALA A 116 -5.48 -10.70 10.62
N SER A 117 -4.88 -9.76 9.88
CA SER A 117 -5.24 -9.52 8.47
C SER A 117 -4.82 -10.70 7.60
N ILE A 118 -3.62 -11.22 7.81
CA ILE A 118 -3.10 -12.38 7.09
C ILE A 118 -3.92 -13.63 7.44
N GLU A 119 -4.28 -13.83 8.70
CA GLU A 119 -5.11 -14.95 9.14
C GLU A 119 -6.51 -14.92 8.51
N ARG A 120 -7.13 -13.74 8.43
CA ARG A 120 -8.50 -13.59 7.93
C ARG A 120 -8.61 -13.59 6.41
N HIS A 121 -7.70 -12.91 5.72
CA HIS A 121 -7.79 -12.66 4.28
C HIS A 121 -6.78 -13.49 3.47
N GLY A 122 -5.75 -14.01 4.13
CA GLY A 122 -4.62 -14.69 3.52
C GLY A 122 -3.56 -13.73 2.99
N ALA A 123 -2.34 -14.22 2.77
CA ALA A 123 -1.21 -13.40 2.32
C ALA A 123 -1.38 -12.84 0.90
N VAL A 124 -2.23 -13.48 0.08
CA VAL A 124 -2.63 -13.03 -1.26
C VAL A 124 -4.04 -12.47 -1.15
N SER A 125 -4.12 -11.18 -0.85
CA SER A 125 -5.35 -10.43 -0.62
C SER A 125 -5.08 -8.92 -0.72
N ARG A 126 -6.14 -8.17 -0.97
CA ARG A 126 -6.18 -6.71 -0.95
C ARG A 126 -5.58 -6.15 0.34
N GLU A 127 -6.10 -6.60 1.48
CA GLU A 127 -5.78 -6.07 2.80
C GLU A 127 -4.30 -6.29 3.14
N THR A 128 -3.72 -7.40 2.68
CA THR A 128 -2.30 -7.67 2.88
C THR A 128 -1.42 -6.75 2.02
N VAL A 129 -1.72 -6.58 0.73
CA VAL A 129 -0.87 -5.74 -0.14
C VAL A 129 -0.97 -4.25 0.20
N GLU A 130 -2.16 -3.75 0.57
CA GLU A 130 -2.34 -2.37 1.02
C GLU A 130 -1.53 -2.12 2.31
N ALA A 131 -1.58 -3.03 3.29
CA ALA A 131 -0.76 -2.92 4.49
C ALA A 131 0.75 -3.03 4.21
N MET A 132 1.16 -3.88 3.26
CA MET A 132 2.56 -4.03 2.86
C MET A 132 3.12 -2.72 2.28
N VAL A 133 2.40 -2.05 1.37
CA VAL A 133 2.90 -0.83 0.73
C VAL A 133 2.92 0.35 1.71
N VAL A 134 1.88 0.50 2.54
CA VAL A 134 1.84 1.54 3.58
C VAL A 134 3.00 1.37 4.55
N GLY A 135 3.26 0.13 4.99
CA GLY A 135 4.40 -0.21 5.82
C GLY A 135 5.73 0.13 5.16
N ALA A 136 5.91 -0.27 3.90
CA ALA A 136 7.15 -0.02 3.15
C ALA A 136 7.43 1.48 3.00
N CYS A 137 6.43 2.29 2.65
CA CYS A 137 6.58 3.74 2.56
C CYS A 137 6.91 4.37 3.92
N ARG A 138 6.26 3.92 4.99
CA ARG A 138 6.55 4.42 6.34
C ARG A 138 7.99 4.12 6.78
N GLU A 139 8.45 2.90 6.56
CA GLU A 139 9.79 2.46 7.00
C GLU A 139 10.91 3.03 6.11
N SER A 140 10.68 3.19 4.80
CA SER A 140 11.69 3.70 3.87
C SER A 140 11.70 5.23 3.76
N GLY A 141 10.61 5.90 4.12
CA GLY A 141 10.42 7.33 3.85
C GLY A 141 10.14 7.66 2.38
N ALA A 142 9.95 6.65 1.51
CA ALA A 142 9.64 6.88 0.10
C ALA A 142 8.27 7.54 -0.09
N THR A 143 8.16 8.45 -1.05
CA THR A 143 6.91 9.18 -1.32
C THR A 143 5.87 8.33 -2.03
N LEU A 144 6.28 7.26 -2.70
CA LEU A 144 5.40 6.30 -3.36
C LEU A 144 5.98 4.88 -3.21
N GLY A 145 5.12 3.88 -3.15
CA GLY A 145 5.53 2.49 -3.06
C GLY A 145 4.66 1.59 -3.91
N VAL A 146 5.15 0.37 -4.11
CA VAL A 146 4.37 -0.75 -4.66
C VAL A 146 4.54 -1.99 -3.80
N ALA A 147 3.45 -2.73 -3.57
CA ALA A 147 3.47 -4.04 -2.95
C ALA A 147 2.91 -5.12 -3.89
N ILE A 148 3.51 -6.31 -3.85
CA ILE A 148 3.10 -7.46 -4.67
C ILE A 148 3.02 -8.72 -3.83
N SER A 149 1.86 -9.38 -3.85
CA SER A 149 1.67 -10.70 -3.27
C SER A 149 0.77 -11.56 -4.15
N GLY A 150 1.23 -12.76 -4.50
CA GLY A 150 0.51 -13.61 -5.45
C GLY A 150 0.96 -15.06 -5.44
N VAL A 151 0.22 -15.89 -6.18
CA VAL A 151 0.46 -17.31 -6.39
C VAL A 151 1.13 -17.49 -7.76
N ALA A 152 2.46 -17.49 -7.80
CA ALA A 152 3.20 -17.63 -9.05
C ALA A 152 3.16 -19.06 -9.64
N GLY A 153 2.80 -20.09 -8.86
CA GLY A 153 2.80 -21.48 -9.31
C GLY A 153 4.17 -22.18 -9.26
N PRO A 154 4.26 -23.42 -9.76
CA PRO A 154 3.16 -24.21 -10.34
C PRO A 154 2.12 -24.66 -9.29
N ASP A 155 2.51 -24.70 -8.01
CA ASP A 155 1.65 -25.10 -6.90
C ASP A 155 1.09 -23.91 -6.11
N GLY A 156 0.22 -24.21 -5.13
CA GLY A 156 -0.29 -23.24 -4.16
C GLY A 156 -1.55 -22.49 -4.62
N GLY A 157 -2.08 -22.81 -5.80
CA GLY A 157 -3.38 -22.34 -6.24
C GLY A 157 -4.53 -23.05 -5.52
N THR A 158 -5.64 -22.34 -5.34
CA THR A 158 -6.93 -22.90 -4.90
C THR A 158 -8.00 -22.54 -5.94
N PRO A 159 -9.21 -23.12 -5.90
CA PRO A 159 -10.30 -22.71 -6.78
C PRO A 159 -10.60 -21.20 -6.70
N ASP A 160 -10.52 -20.62 -5.49
CA ASP A 160 -10.78 -19.18 -5.28
C ASP A 160 -9.56 -18.30 -5.63
N LYS A 161 -8.35 -18.85 -5.58
CA LYS A 161 -7.08 -18.15 -5.84
C LYS A 161 -6.19 -19.02 -6.73
N PRO A 162 -6.53 -19.18 -8.03
CA PRO A 162 -5.77 -20.03 -8.92
C PRO A 162 -4.33 -19.52 -9.09
N VAL A 163 -3.45 -20.39 -9.59
CA VAL A 163 -2.12 -19.99 -10.05
C VAL A 163 -2.25 -18.83 -11.05
N GLY A 164 -1.38 -17.83 -10.92
CA GLY A 164 -1.46 -16.58 -11.67
C GLY A 164 -2.21 -15.46 -10.94
N THR A 165 -2.90 -15.74 -9.83
CA THR A 165 -3.55 -14.69 -9.02
C THR A 165 -2.49 -13.84 -8.31
N VAL A 166 -2.43 -12.56 -8.65
CA VAL A 166 -1.50 -11.59 -8.04
C VAL A 166 -2.25 -10.34 -7.64
N TRP A 167 -2.09 -9.96 -6.37
CA TRP A 167 -2.51 -8.67 -5.85
C TRP A 167 -1.38 -7.66 -5.91
N PHE A 168 -1.73 -6.45 -6.31
CA PHE A 168 -0.87 -5.28 -6.36
C PHE A 168 -1.50 -4.18 -5.50
N ALA A 169 -0.66 -3.39 -4.85
CA ALA A 169 -1.07 -2.12 -4.28
C ALA A 169 -0.01 -1.06 -4.54
N TRP A 170 -0.46 0.17 -4.80
CA TRP A 170 0.39 1.33 -4.93
C TRP A 170 -0.14 2.43 -4.02
N GLY A 171 0.76 3.17 -3.40
CA GLY A 171 0.36 4.17 -2.43
C GLY A 171 1.51 4.76 -1.66
N ASP A 172 1.19 5.48 -0.60
CA ASP A 172 2.13 6.13 0.29
C ASP A 172 1.90 5.66 1.74
N ALA A 173 2.50 6.34 2.71
CA ALA A 173 2.34 6.02 4.13
C ALA A 173 0.93 6.34 4.69
N ALA A 174 0.10 7.09 3.97
CA ALA A 174 -1.26 7.45 4.38
C ALA A 174 -2.31 6.49 3.83
N GLY A 175 -2.08 5.91 2.65
CA GLY A 175 -3.00 4.93 2.07
C GLY A 175 -2.54 4.39 0.72
N ALA A 176 -3.30 3.44 0.22
CA ALA A 176 -3.03 2.78 -1.05
C ALA A 176 -4.32 2.42 -1.76
N ASP A 177 -4.19 2.28 -3.07
CA ASP A 177 -5.18 1.62 -3.90
C ASP A 177 -4.59 0.31 -4.45
N SER A 178 -5.46 -0.62 -4.84
CA SER A 178 -5.08 -1.99 -5.11
C SER A 178 -5.91 -2.63 -6.21
N GLU A 179 -5.32 -3.63 -6.86
CA GLU A 179 -6.00 -4.44 -7.87
C GLU A 179 -5.53 -5.89 -7.83
N CYS A 180 -6.38 -6.77 -8.35
CA CYS A 180 -6.08 -8.19 -8.53
C CYS A 180 -6.00 -8.50 -10.02
N ARG A 181 -4.93 -9.17 -10.45
CA ARG A 181 -4.77 -9.69 -11.81
C ARG A 181 -4.66 -11.21 -11.81
N HIS A 182 -5.11 -11.81 -12.90
CA HIS A 182 -4.83 -13.20 -13.23
C HIS A 182 -3.85 -13.22 -14.39
N LEU A 183 -2.58 -13.50 -14.07
CA LEU A 183 -1.49 -13.52 -15.03
C LEU A 183 -1.30 -14.93 -15.58
N ALA A 184 -1.14 -15.04 -16.90
CA ALA A 184 -1.04 -16.32 -17.58
C ALA A 184 0.41 -16.81 -17.67
N GLY A 185 0.58 -18.11 -17.89
CA GLY A 185 1.88 -18.74 -18.13
C GLY A 185 2.48 -19.42 -16.91
N ASP A 186 3.74 -19.81 -17.04
CA ASP A 186 4.47 -20.50 -15.98
C ASP A 186 4.93 -19.53 -14.86
N ARG A 187 5.58 -20.09 -13.83
CA ARG A 187 6.08 -19.31 -12.69
C ARG A 187 6.97 -18.14 -13.10
N ARG A 188 7.79 -18.30 -14.15
CA ARG A 188 8.68 -17.24 -14.63
C ARG A 188 7.87 -16.15 -15.31
N ALA A 189 6.98 -16.53 -16.22
CA ALA A 189 6.12 -15.62 -16.95
C ALA A 189 5.23 -14.79 -16.02
N VAL A 190 4.62 -15.41 -15.00
CA VAL A 190 3.78 -14.73 -14.01
C VAL A 190 4.60 -13.70 -13.22
N ARG A 191 5.80 -14.06 -12.77
CA ARG A 191 6.68 -13.14 -12.03
C ARG A 191 7.10 -11.96 -12.89
N GLU A 192 7.49 -12.19 -14.14
CA GLU A 192 7.94 -11.15 -15.05
C GLU A 192 6.80 -10.18 -15.43
N GLN A 193 5.60 -10.71 -15.70
CA GLN A 193 4.41 -9.88 -15.90
C GLN A 193 4.07 -9.07 -14.66
N ALA A 194 4.16 -9.66 -13.46
CA ALA A 194 3.91 -8.93 -12.22
C ALA A 194 4.89 -7.76 -12.01
N VAL A 195 6.17 -7.94 -12.37
CA VAL A 195 7.14 -6.83 -12.32
C VAL A 195 6.74 -5.72 -13.29
N ARG A 196 6.32 -6.04 -14.52
CA ARG A 196 5.87 -5.03 -15.50
C ARG A 196 4.66 -4.25 -15.00
N VAL A 197 3.64 -4.94 -14.49
CA VAL A 197 2.43 -4.31 -13.93
C VAL A 197 2.80 -3.38 -12.79
N ALA A 198 3.66 -3.81 -11.88
CA ALA A 198 4.12 -2.99 -10.75
C ALA A 198 4.82 -1.70 -11.19
N LEU A 199 5.75 -1.78 -12.16
CA LEU A 199 6.43 -0.61 -12.70
C LEU A 199 5.47 0.32 -13.45
N ALA A 200 4.57 -0.23 -14.27
CA ALA A 200 3.56 0.55 -14.98
C ALA A 200 2.68 1.35 -14.02
N GLY A 201 2.17 0.71 -12.95
CA GLY A 201 1.35 1.40 -11.96
C GLY A 201 2.08 2.50 -11.16
N LEU A 202 3.39 2.36 -10.95
CA LEU A 202 4.21 3.44 -10.36
C LEU A 202 4.31 4.62 -11.33
N ILE A 203 4.62 4.35 -12.60
CA ILE A 203 4.73 5.36 -13.66
C ILE A 203 3.42 6.13 -13.80
N ASP A 204 2.29 5.42 -13.91
CA ASP A 204 0.98 6.04 -14.08
C ASP A 204 0.65 7.01 -12.94
N ARG A 205 0.96 6.67 -11.68
CA ARG A 205 0.68 7.55 -10.53
C ARG A 205 1.59 8.77 -10.48
N LEU A 206 2.83 8.62 -10.90
CA LEU A 206 3.75 9.76 -11.01
C LEU A 206 3.31 10.69 -12.16
N GLU A 207 2.96 10.13 -13.31
CA GLU A 207 2.58 10.92 -14.49
C GLU A 207 1.18 11.52 -14.37
N ALA A 208 0.20 10.82 -13.79
CA ALA A 208 -1.17 11.35 -13.60
C ALA A 208 -1.20 12.60 -12.71
N ALA A 209 -0.29 12.69 -11.73
CA ALA A 209 -0.19 13.86 -10.87
C ALA A 209 0.54 15.05 -11.54
N VAL A 210 0.93 14.96 -12.82
CA VAL A 210 1.40 16.09 -13.65
C VAL A 210 0.22 16.81 -14.31
N ASP A 211 -0.88 16.08 -14.53
CA ASP A 211 -2.09 16.60 -15.17
C ASP A 211 -3.10 17.21 -14.18
N ASP A 212 -2.80 17.21 -12.87
CA ASP A 212 -3.61 17.94 -11.89
C ASP A 212 -3.30 19.45 -11.93
N PRO A 213 -4.23 20.30 -12.41
CA PRO A 213 -4.03 21.76 -12.44
C PRO A 213 -3.80 22.38 -11.06
N ALA A 214 -4.08 21.67 -9.96
CA ALA A 214 -3.81 22.15 -8.60
C ALA A 214 -2.33 22.07 -8.18
N SER A 215 -1.48 21.38 -8.93
CA SER A 215 -0.04 21.22 -8.63
C SER A 215 0.84 22.36 -9.17
N ARG A 216 0.26 23.30 -9.93
CA ARG A 216 0.95 24.52 -10.40
C ARG A 216 0.66 25.68 -9.43
N ASN A 217 1.35 25.72 -8.29
CA ASN A 217 1.39 26.93 -7.46
C ASN A 217 2.71 27.04 -6.72
#